data_AF-A0A913XTS9-F1
#
_entry.id   AF-A0A913XTS9-F1
#
_cell.length_a   1.000
_cell.length_b   1.000
_cell.length_c   1.000
_cell.angle_alpha   90.00
_cell.angle_beta   90.00
_cell.angle_gamma   90.00
#
_symmetry.space_group_name_H-M   'P 1'
#
loop_
_entity.id
_entity.type
_entity.pdbx_description
1 polymer ?
#
loop_
_entity_poly.entity_id
_entity_poly.type
_entity_poly.pdbx_seq_one_letter_code
_entity_poly.pdbx_strand_id
1 'polypeptide(L)'
;MKYFIALLVVAIGVAVVCAEHEELYELVREIAQDSPRFHAKRCINKFKSNICGGLVTQESCARSDSRMGKFALKFCRFMCGNC
;
A
#
# COMPACT_ATOMS: atom_id res chain seq x y z
N MET A 1 52.84 17.78 6.54
CA MET A 1 52.04 17.12 7.60
C MET A 1 50.63 17.71 7.78
N LYS A 2 50.45 19.04 7.77
CA LYS A 2 49.12 19.70 7.94
C LYS A 2 48.05 19.25 6.92
N TYR A 3 48.41 19.09 5.65
CA TYR A 3 47.47 18.66 4.59
C TYR A 3 47.09 17.18 4.64
N PHE A 4 47.96 16.32 5.19
CA PHE A 4 47.67 14.90 5.36
C PHE A 4 46.59 14.69 6.41
N ILE A 5 46.62 15.46 7.49
CA ILE A 5 45.60 15.41 8.55
C ILE A 5 44.24 15.85 8.00
N ALA A 6 44.21 16.90 7.18
CA ALA A 6 42.97 17.37 6.55
C ALA A 6 42.35 16.32 5.61
N LEU A 7 43.17 15.65 4.79
CA LEU A 7 42.70 14.56 3.91
C LEU A 7 42.17 13.37 4.70
N LEU A 8 42.80 13.04 5.82
CA LEU A 8 42.40 11.94 6.68
C LEU A 8 41.06 12.23 7.39
N VAL A 9 40.85 13.47 7.85
CA VAL A 9 39.57 13.91 8.43
C VAL A 9 38.43 13.85 7.41
N VAL A 10 38.68 14.28 6.17
CA VAL A 10 37.68 14.20 5.10
C VAL A 10 37.38 12.75 4.73
N ALA A 11 38.40 11.89 4.63
CA ALA A 11 38.22 10.47 4.33
C ALA A 11 37.43 9.73 5.42
N ILE A 12 37.68 10.03 6.70
CA ILE A 12 36.89 9.48 7.82
C ILE A 12 35.45 9.99 7.75
N GLY A 13 35.23 11.28 7.47
CA GLY A 13 33.89 11.84 7.33
C GLY A 13 33.07 11.16 6.25
N VAL A 14 33.66 10.90 5.07
CA VAL A 14 32.99 10.19 3.97
C VAL A 14 32.73 8.72 4.34
N ALA A 15 33.68 8.05 4.99
CA ALA A 15 33.51 6.65 5.40
C ALA A 15 32.38 6.46 6.41
N VAL A 16 32.21 7.39 7.36
CA VAL A 16 31.12 7.35 8.35
C VAL A 16 29.76 7.56 7.67
N VAL A 17 29.65 8.48 6.71
CA VAL A 17 28.41 8.69 5.94
C VAL A 17 28.07 7.46 5.07
N CYS A 18 29.08 6.79 4.51
CA CYS A 18 28.85 5.55 3.76
C CYS A 18 28.43 4.37 4.65
N ALA A 19 28.97 4.28 5.87
CA ALA A 19 28.60 3.23 6.83
C ALA A 19 27.14 3.37 7.29
N GLU A 20 26.67 4.59 7.54
CA GLU A 20 25.25 4.81 7.89
C GLU A 20 24.29 4.52 6.72
N HIS A 21 24.78 4.59 5.48
CA HIS A 21 23.97 4.27 4.30
C HIS A 21 23.67 2.77 4.17
N GLU A 22 24.62 1.88 4.48
CA GLU A 22 24.39 0.43 4.43
C GLU A 22 23.34 -0.01 5.46
N GLU A 23 23.43 0.48 6.71
CA GLU A 23 22.45 0.16 7.76
C GLU A 23 21.06 0.75 7.46
N LEU A 24 20.99 1.95 6.88
CA LEU A 24 19.71 2.55 6.47
C LEU A 24 19.07 1.79 5.30
N TYR A 25 19.86 1.26 4.37
CA TYR A 25 19.36 0.44 3.27
C TYR A 25 18.82 -0.91 3.76
N GLU A 26 19.46 -1.54 4.75
CA GLU A 26 18.91 -2.75 5.38
C GLU A 26 17.61 -2.45 6.14
N LEU A 27 17.53 -1.36 6.91
CA LEU A 27 16.31 -0.95 7.59
C LEU A 27 15.15 -0.61 6.62
N VAL A 28 15.43 0.10 5.52
CA VAL A 28 14.41 0.38 4.50
C VAL A 28 13.99 -0.90 3.76
N ARG A 29 14.92 -1.83 3.55
CA ARG A 29 14.63 -3.13 2.95
C ARG A 29 13.82 -4.01 3.89
N GLU A 30 14.12 -4.02 5.18
CA GLU A 30 13.31 -4.69 6.20
C GLU A 30 11.93 -4.04 6.26
N ILE A 31 11.80 -2.71 6.34
CA ILE A 31 10.48 -2.02 6.31
C ILE A 31 9.70 -2.32 5.01
N ALA A 32 10.39 -2.46 3.88
CA ALA A 32 9.77 -2.85 2.61
C ALA A 32 9.34 -4.33 2.59
N GLN A 33 10.06 -5.22 3.28
CA GLN A 33 9.78 -6.65 3.36
C GLN A 33 8.80 -7.02 4.49
N ASP A 34 8.77 -6.23 5.57
CA ASP A 34 7.90 -6.35 6.74
C ASP A 34 6.62 -5.53 6.61
N SER A 35 6.33 -4.94 5.44
CA SER A 35 4.99 -4.44 5.14
C SER A 35 4.02 -5.62 5.21
N PRO A 36 3.26 -5.75 6.31
CA PRO A 36 2.60 -6.99 6.60
C PRO A 36 1.40 -7.05 5.66
N ARG A 37 1.41 -8.01 4.73
CA ARG A 37 0.18 -8.48 4.10
C ARG A 37 -0.60 -7.39 3.34
N PHE A 38 0.05 -6.58 2.52
CA PHE A 38 -0.68 -5.69 1.58
C PHE A 38 -1.49 -6.45 0.50
N HIS A 39 -1.44 -7.79 0.53
CA HIS A 39 -2.36 -8.70 -0.16
C HIS A 39 -3.52 -9.21 0.71
N ALA A 40 -3.84 -8.57 1.85
CA ALA A 40 -5.20 -8.62 2.34
C ALA A 40 -6.07 -8.08 1.20
N LYS A 41 -6.71 -8.98 0.45
CA LYS A 41 -7.49 -8.69 -0.76
C LYS A 41 -8.33 -7.45 -0.46
N ARG A 42 -7.88 -6.28 -0.92
CA ARG A 42 -8.67 -5.05 -0.74
C ARG A 42 -10.03 -5.40 -1.29
N CYS A 43 -11.04 -5.32 -0.43
CA CYS A 43 -12.38 -5.54 -0.88
C CYS A 43 -12.69 -4.43 -1.88
N ILE A 44 -12.80 -4.83 -3.14
CA ILE A 44 -13.04 -3.91 -4.24
C ILE A 44 -14.33 -4.31 -4.92
N ASN A 45 -15.03 -3.30 -5.44
CA ASN A 45 -16.07 -3.52 -6.41
C ASN A 45 -15.44 -4.09 -7.69
N LYS A 46 -16.07 -5.11 -8.27
CA LYS A 46 -15.68 -5.66 -9.58
C LYS A 46 -15.94 -4.64 -10.69
N PHE A 47 -17.00 -3.84 -10.56
CA PHE A 47 -17.35 -2.81 -11.53
C PHE A 47 -17.06 -1.41 -10.99
N LYS A 48 -16.86 -0.46 -11.92
CA LYS A 48 -16.61 0.96 -11.63
C LYS A 48 -17.86 1.65 -11.05
N SER A 49 -17.68 2.87 -10.55
CA SER A 49 -18.71 3.65 -9.86
C SER A 49 -19.97 3.93 -10.68
N ASN A 50 -19.86 4.00 -12.01
CA ASN A 50 -21.01 4.14 -12.90
C ASN A 50 -22.00 2.96 -12.77
N ILE A 51 -21.49 1.76 -12.47
CA ILE A 51 -22.33 0.59 -12.14
C ILE A 51 -22.53 0.51 -10.63
N CYS A 52 -21.47 0.40 -9.84
CA CYS A 52 -21.56 0.34 -8.38
C CYS A 52 -21.60 1.75 -7.77
N GLY A 53 -22.80 2.33 -7.68
CA GLY A 53 -23.05 3.69 -7.17
C GLY A 53 -23.96 4.51 -8.08
N GLY A 54 -23.94 4.23 -9.39
CA GLY A 54 -24.87 4.79 -10.38
C GLY A 54 -26.09 3.89 -10.59
N LEU A 55 -25.90 2.79 -11.33
CA LEU A 55 -26.98 1.83 -11.62
C LEU A 55 -27.39 1.01 -10.39
N VAL A 56 -26.40 0.47 -9.69
CA VAL A 56 -26.58 -0.29 -8.46
C VAL A 56 -26.42 0.68 -7.30
N THR A 57 -27.51 0.91 -6.59
CA THR A 57 -27.55 1.79 -5.42
C THR A 57 -27.39 0.99 -4.13
N GLN A 58 -27.18 1.68 -3.02
CA GLN A 58 -27.07 1.04 -1.70
C GLN A 58 -28.36 0.29 -1.31
N GLU A 59 -29.52 0.77 -1.73
CA GLU A 59 -30.81 0.07 -1.57
C GLU A 59 -30.85 -1.28 -2.29
N SER A 60 -30.12 -1.41 -3.41
CA SER A 60 -30.02 -2.68 -4.13
C SER A 60 -29.35 -3.76 -3.26
N CYS A 61 -28.41 -3.38 -2.38
CA CYS A 61 -27.75 -4.30 -1.47
C CYS A 61 -28.70 -4.86 -0.40
N ALA A 62 -29.74 -4.10 0.01
CA ALA A 62 -30.73 -4.54 0.97
C ALA A 62 -31.74 -5.55 0.38
N ARG A 63 -32.00 -5.48 -0.93
CA ARG A 63 -32.95 -6.35 -1.64
C ARG A 63 -32.30 -7.62 -2.19
N SER A 64 -31.79 -8.47 -1.31
CA SER A 64 -31.06 -9.70 -1.65
C SER A 64 -31.88 -10.74 -2.44
N ASP A 65 -33.21 -10.63 -2.38
CA ASP A 65 -34.18 -11.43 -3.13
C ASP A 65 -34.24 -11.05 -4.62
N SER A 66 -34.06 -9.76 -4.91
CA SER A 66 -34.11 -9.22 -6.27
C SER A 66 -32.89 -9.61 -7.11
N ARG A 67 -33.08 -9.67 -8.44
CA ARG A 67 -31.98 -9.93 -9.39
C ARG A 67 -30.85 -8.89 -9.23
N MET A 68 -31.20 -7.63 -8.97
CA MET A 68 -30.23 -6.56 -8.79
C MET A 68 -29.48 -6.68 -7.46
N GLY A 69 -30.13 -7.09 -6.37
CA GLY A 69 -29.43 -7.28 -5.11
C GLY A 69 -28.47 -8.46 -5.12
N LYS A 70 -28.83 -9.57 -5.79
CA LYS A 70 -27.88 -10.68 -6.02
C LYS A 70 -26.66 -10.22 -6.83
N PHE A 71 -26.88 -9.35 -7.83
CA PHE A 71 -25.79 -8.74 -8.58
C PHE A 71 -24.92 -7.85 -7.69
N ALA A 72 -25.55 -6.97 -6.90
CA ALA A 72 -24.89 -6.01 -6.01
C ALA A 72 -23.98 -6.74 -5.00
N LEU A 73 -24.51 -7.75 -4.31
CA LEU A 73 -23.77 -8.51 -3.30
C LEU A 73 -22.59 -9.29 -3.87
N LYS A 74 -22.67 -9.73 -5.14
CA LYS A 74 -21.59 -10.48 -5.80
C LYS A 74 -20.50 -9.58 -6.37
N PHE A 75 -20.87 -8.42 -6.91
CA PHE A 75 -19.97 -7.62 -7.73
C PHE A 75 -19.68 -6.22 -7.18
N CYS A 76 -20.56 -5.65 -6.36
CA CYS A 76 -20.38 -4.36 -5.70
C CYS A 76 -20.11 -4.53 -4.20
N ARG A 77 -19.25 -5.50 -3.86
CA ARG A 77 -18.94 -5.94 -2.49
C ARG A 77 -18.51 -4.81 -1.57
N PHE A 78 -17.59 -3.97 -2.01
CA PHE A 78 -17.12 -2.82 -1.24
C PHE A 78 -18.25 -1.81 -0.97
N MET A 79 -19.05 -1.49 -1.99
CA MET A 79 -20.18 -0.57 -1.85
C MET A 79 -21.28 -1.15 -0.94
N CYS A 80 -21.56 -2.44 -1.03
CA CYS A 80 -22.54 -3.12 -0.20
C CYS A 80 -22.03 -3.44 1.21
N GLY A 81 -20.78 -3.12 1.55
CA GLY A 81 -20.15 -3.49 2.82
C GLY A 81 -20.02 -5.01 3.02
N ASN A 82 -20.15 -5.80 1.95
CA ASN A 82 -20.05 -7.26 1.97
C ASN A 82 -18.65 -7.66 1.50
N CYS A 83 -17.70 -7.44 2.40
CA CYS A 83 -16.30 -7.77 2.32
C CYS A 83 -16.02 -8.84 3.39
#